data_AF-A0A7S1RLU0-F1
#
_entry.id   AF-A0A7S1RLU0-F1
#
_cell.length_a   1.000
_cell.length_b   1.000
_cell.length_c   1.000
_cell.angle_alpha   90.00
_cell.angle_beta   90.00
_cell.angle_gamma   90.00
#
_symmetry.space_group_name_H-M   'P 1'
#
loop_
_entity.id
_entity.type
_entity.pdbx_description
1 polymer ?
#
loop_
_entity_poly.entity_id
_entity_poly.type
_entity_poly.pdbx_seq_one_letter_code
_entity_poly.pdbx_strand_id
1 'polypeptide(L)'
;MRPGELSEFIVDPSLAYGEEGAGDEIPAGATLKFTIELLSGKKKPEAPKEEGKKMSAEAQKLARAGEAKDRGNELVKASDFAQAQESYREALNILRGWRGSDLEELRSRNKLRLSCLLNITQCDLKLEEFSAAVQHATDALSIEPKNCKALYRRGLAHMSP
;
A
#
# COMPACT_ATOMS: atom_id res chain seq x y z
N MET A 1 -6.70 1.45 -21.01
CA MET A 1 -7.02 1.33 -22.44
C MET A 1 -6.34 0.07 -22.98
N ARG A 2 -7.02 -0.68 -23.84
CA ARG A 2 -6.50 -1.82 -24.60
C ARG A 2 -5.99 -1.32 -25.96
N PRO A 3 -4.99 -1.99 -26.58
CA PRO A 3 -4.62 -1.66 -27.96
C PRO A 3 -5.84 -1.72 -28.90
N GLY A 4 -6.02 -0.69 -29.72
CA GLY A 4 -7.17 -0.44 -30.58
C GLY A 4 -8.36 0.25 -29.90
N GLU A 5 -8.31 0.55 -28.61
CA GLU A 5 -9.39 1.23 -27.90
C GLU A 5 -9.36 2.75 -28.14
N LEU A 6 -10.49 3.29 -28.59
CA LEU A 6 -10.78 4.72 -28.62
C LEU A 6 -11.58 5.11 -27.38
N SER A 7 -11.09 6.05 -26.59
CA SER A 7 -11.75 6.52 -25.37
C SER A 7 -11.72 8.03 -25.25
N GLU A 8 -12.75 8.57 -24.60
CA GLU A 8 -12.92 10.00 -24.37
C GLU A 8 -12.67 10.33 -22.90
N PHE A 9 -11.86 11.35 -22.63
CA PHE A 9 -11.46 11.77 -21.29
C PHE A 9 -11.75 13.25 -21.09
N ILE A 10 -12.44 13.57 -20.01
CA ILE A 10 -12.62 14.95 -19.54
C ILE A 10 -11.62 15.17 -18.41
N VAL A 11 -10.70 16.10 -18.61
CA VAL A 11 -9.54 16.33 -17.75
C VAL A 11 -9.62 17.72 -17.16
N ASP A 12 -9.67 17.77 -15.83
CA ASP A 12 -9.64 18.99 -15.03
C ASP A 12 -8.33 19.77 -15.26
N PRO A 13 -8.32 21.12 -15.18
CA PRO A 13 -7.13 21.92 -15.41
C PRO A 13 -5.94 21.47 -14.56
N SER A 14 -6.17 21.04 -13.31
CA SER A 14 -5.11 20.57 -12.40
C SER A 14 -4.33 19.35 -12.90
N LEU A 15 -4.90 18.60 -13.86
CA LEU A 15 -4.29 17.43 -14.50
C LEU A 15 -3.93 17.70 -15.97
N ALA A 16 -4.17 18.92 -16.46
CA ALA A 16 -3.88 19.39 -17.82
C ALA A 16 -2.90 20.58 -17.78
N TYR A 17 -3.31 21.76 -18.27
CA TYR A 17 -2.45 22.96 -18.38
C TYR A 17 -2.60 23.94 -17.22
N GLY A 18 -3.36 23.59 -16.18
CA GLY A 18 -3.48 24.36 -14.96
C GLY A 18 -4.01 25.78 -15.14
N GLU A 19 -3.70 26.62 -14.16
CA GLU A 19 -4.09 28.03 -14.12
C GLU A 19 -3.29 28.90 -15.09
N GLU A 20 -2.21 28.40 -15.67
CA GLU A 20 -1.39 29.15 -16.63
C GLU A 20 -1.86 28.96 -18.07
N GLY A 21 -2.51 27.83 -18.38
CA GLY A 21 -2.90 27.49 -19.74
C GLY A 21 -1.68 27.15 -20.62
N ALA A 22 -1.84 27.23 -21.94
CA ALA A 22 -0.74 27.05 -22.88
C ALA A 22 -0.85 28.04 -24.05
N GLY A 23 -0.06 29.11 -23.95
CA GLY A 23 0.00 30.17 -24.96
C GLY A 23 -1.38 30.79 -25.20
N ASP A 24 -1.67 31.11 -26.45
CA ASP A 24 -2.94 31.71 -26.86
C ASP A 24 -4.02 30.66 -27.20
N GLU A 25 -3.67 29.38 -27.24
CA GLU A 25 -4.55 28.30 -27.71
C GLU A 25 -5.37 27.67 -26.59
N ILE A 26 -4.81 27.60 -25.37
CA ILE A 26 -5.45 26.98 -24.22
C ILE A 26 -5.53 28.00 -23.09
N PRO A 27 -6.74 28.50 -22.77
CA PRO A 27 -6.92 29.44 -21.67
C PRO A 27 -6.51 28.85 -20.31
N ALA A 28 -6.10 29.74 -19.41
CA ALA A 28 -5.95 29.47 -17.98
C ALA A 28 -7.21 28.78 -17.41
N GLY A 29 -7.04 27.69 -16.66
CA GLY A 29 -8.14 27.01 -15.98
C GLY A 29 -9.09 26.25 -16.92
N ALA A 30 -8.70 25.98 -18.16
CA ALA A 30 -9.56 25.28 -19.12
C ALA A 30 -9.65 23.76 -18.82
N THR A 31 -10.87 23.24 -18.67
CA THR A 31 -11.15 21.80 -18.66
C THR A 31 -11.08 21.27 -20.08
N LEU A 32 -10.28 20.21 -20.30
CA LEU A 32 -10.04 19.67 -21.64
C LEU A 32 -10.74 18.35 -21.88
N LYS A 33 -11.16 18.14 -23.13
CA LYS A 33 -11.79 16.91 -23.59
C LYS A 33 -10.88 16.26 -24.63
N PHE A 34 -10.26 15.15 -24.26
CA PHE A 34 -9.36 14.39 -25.14
C PHE A 34 -10.06 13.14 -25.68
N THR A 35 -9.97 12.95 -26.99
CA THR A 35 -10.29 11.67 -27.63
C THR A 35 -8.98 10.97 -27.94
N ILE A 36 -8.71 9.86 -27.23
CA ILE A 36 -7.43 9.14 -27.31
C ILE A 36 -7.68 7.78 -27.94
N GLU A 37 -6.88 7.44 -28.95
CA GLU A 37 -6.81 6.10 -29.52
C GLU A 37 -5.52 5.43 -29.08
N LEU A 38 -5.61 4.29 -28.39
CA LEU A 38 -4.41 3.52 -28.04
C LEU A 38 -4.02 2.63 -29.22
N LEU A 39 -3.18 3.14 -30.13
CA LEU A 39 -2.74 2.38 -31.32
C LEU A 39 -2.03 1.07 -30.95
N SER A 40 -1.02 1.17 -30.08
CA SER A 40 -0.27 0.02 -29.56
C SER A 40 0.49 0.44 -28.31
N GLY A 41 0.61 -0.45 -27.34
CA GLY A 41 1.40 -0.23 -26.15
C GLY A 41 2.37 -1.38 -25.96
N LYS A 42 3.67 -1.10 -25.96
CA LYS A 42 4.60 -2.00 -25.29
C LYS A 42 4.32 -1.86 -23.81
N LYS A 43 3.86 -2.92 -23.14
CA LYS A 43 4.04 -2.97 -21.68
C LYS A 43 5.52 -2.62 -21.45
N LYS A 44 5.81 -1.66 -20.56
CA LYS A 44 7.17 -1.54 -20.00
C LYS A 44 7.59 -2.98 -19.73
N PRO A 45 8.74 -3.46 -20.25
CA PRO A 45 9.11 -4.85 -20.00
C PRO A 45 8.93 -5.03 -18.50
N GLU A 46 7.97 -5.89 -18.12
CA GLU A 46 7.94 -6.42 -16.77
C GLU A 46 9.40 -6.83 -16.58
N ALA A 47 10.08 -6.20 -15.60
CA ALA A 47 11.48 -6.51 -15.33
C ALA A 47 11.60 -8.02 -15.49
N PRO A 48 12.52 -8.49 -16.36
CA PRO A 48 12.45 -9.85 -16.92
C PRO A 48 12.04 -10.77 -15.80
N LYS A 49 11.03 -11.63 -15.98
CA LYS A 49 10.76 -12.68 -14.99
C LYS A 49 12.08 -13.41 -14.84
N GLU A 50 12.82 -13.06 -13.78
CA GLU A 50 14.23 -13.41 -13.67
C GLU A 50 14.28 -14.85 -13.18
N GLU A 51 13.89 -15.77 -14.06
CA GLU A 51 14.18 -17.20 -13.93
C GLU A 51 15.70 -17.35 -14.00
N GLY A 52 16.36 -17.16 -12.86
CA GLY A 52 17.80 -17.41 -12.71
C GLY A 52 18.62 -16.35 -11.96
N LYS A 53 18.10 -15.15 -11.66
CA LYS A 53 18.81 -14.27 -10.71
C LYS A 53 18.40 -14.64 -9.30
N LYS A 54 19.40 -14.91 -8.45
CA LYS A 54 19.19 -15.01 -7.01
C LYS A 54 18.47 -13.74 -6.57
N MET A 55 17.21 -13.90 -6.17
CA MET A 55 16.39 -12.83 -5.61
C MET A 55 17.19 -12.12 -4.51
N SER A 56 17.22 -10.79 -4.49
CA SER A 56 17.98 -10.06 -3.46
C SER A 56 17.53 -10.48 -2.07
N ALA A 57 18.41 -10.41 -1.08
CA ALA A 57 18.06 -10.80 0.29
C ALA A 57 16.82 -10.03 0.80
N GLU A 58 16.67 -8.77 0.38
CA GLU A 58 15.56 -7.92 0.77
C GLU A 58 14.27 -8.24 -0.01
N ALA A 59 14.37 -8.60 -1.30
CA ALA A 59 13.22 -9.11 -2.05
C ALA A 59 12.73 -10.46 -1.49
N GLN A 60 13.63 -11.34 -1.03
CA GLN A 60 13.24 -12.57 -0.33
C GLN A 60 12.53 -12.30 0.99
N LYS A 61 13.01 -11.31 1.77
CA LYS A 61 12.32 -10.88 3.01
C LYS A 61 10.93 -10.34 2.70
N LEU A 62 10.80 -9.53 1.64
CA LEU A 62 9.50 -8.97 1.24
C LEU A 62 8.51 -10.07 0.85
N ALA A 63 8.96 -11.09 0.11
CA ALA A 63 8.15 -12.25 -0.24
C ALA A 63 7.70 -13.03 1.00
N ARG A 64 8.64 -13.42 1.89
CA ARG A 64 8.33 -14.17 3.12
C ARG A 64 7.40 -13.39 4.07
N ALA A 65 7.62 -12.09 4.22
CA ALA A 65 6.73 -11.24 5.02
C ALA A 65 5.33 -11.14 4.37
N GLY A 66 5.26 -11.13 3.03
CA GLY A 66 4.01 -11.19 2.29
C GLY A 66 3.23 -12.48 2.56
N GLU A 67 3.90 -13.63 2.49
CA GLU A 67 3.32 -14.95 2.80
C GLU A 67 2.83 -15.03 4.24
N ALA A 68 3.60 -14.53 5.21
CA ALA A 68 3.18 -14.47 6.61
C ALA A 68 1.94 -13.57 6.80
N LYS A 69 1.89 -12.41 6.12
CA LYS A 69 0.69 -11.54 6.12
C LYS A 69 -0.51 -12.24 5.47
N ASP A 70 -0.33 -12.98 4.38
CA ASP A 70 -1.42 -13.71 3.73
C ASP A 70 -1.94 -14.85 4.62
N ARG A 71 -1.06 -15.60 5.29
CA ARG A 71 -1.46 -16.57 6.35
C ARG A 71 -2.29 -15.89 7.44
N GLY A 72 -1.84 -14.74 7.94
CA GLY A 72 -2.59 -13.96 8.92
C GLY A 72 -3.98 -13.58 8.41
N ASN A 73 -4.11 -13.18 7.15
CA ASN A 73 -5.41 -12.82 6.56
C ASN A 73 -6.37 -14.02 6.48
N GLU A 74 -5.86 -15.22 6.15
CA GLU A 74 -6.70 -16.43 6.14
C GLU A 74 -7.16 -16.80 7.56
N LEU A 75 -6.29 -16.65 8.57
CA LEU A 75 -6.64 -16.88 9.96
C LEU A 75 -7.67 -15.86 10.47
N VAL A 76 -7.57 -14.59 10.08
CA VAL A 76 -8.60 -13.58 10.37
C VAL A 76 -9.95 -13.98 9.76
N LYS A 77 -9.99 -14.49 8.52
CA LYS A 77 -11.22 -14.98 7.90
C LYS A 77 -11.81 -16.16 8.68
N ALA A 78 -10.95 -17.03 9.22
CA ALA A 78 -11.34 -18.12 10.10
C ALA A 78 -11.68 -17.67 11.54
N SER A 79 -11.63 -16.37 11.84
CA SER A 79 -11.82 -15.79 13.18
C SER A 79 -10.81 -16.27 14.24
N ASP A 80 -9.69 -16.86 13.81
CA ASP A 80 -8.58 -17.21 14.70
C ASP A 80 -7.63 -16.01 14.83
N PHE A 81 -8.05 -15.03 15.64
CA PHE A 81 -7.32 -13.77 15.80
C PHE A 81 -5.97 -13.95 16.50
N ALA A 82 -5.83 -14.94 17.39
CA ALA A 82 -4.60 -15.19 18.12
C ALA A 82 -3.49 -15.71 17.19
N GLN A 83 -3.80 -16.72 16.36
CA GLN A 83 -2.83 -17.19 15.37
C GLN A 83 -2.59 -16.18 14.25
N ALA A 84 -3.62 -15.40 13.87
CA ALA A 84 -3.44 -14.31 12.92
C ALA A 84 -2.45 -13.26 13.43
N GLN A 85 -2.56 -12.88 14.70
CA GLN A 85 -1.66 -11.94 15.37
C GLN A 85 -0.20 -12.43 15.28
N GLU A 86 0.05 -13.72 15.55
CA GLU A 86 1.39 -14.30 15.46
C GLU A 86 1.95 -14.25 14.03
N SER A 87 1.12 -14.57 13.04
CA SER A 87 1.51 -14.49 11.62
C SER A 87 1.88 -13.07 11.20
N TYR A 88 1.15 -12.05 11.70
CA TYR A 88 1.51 -10.66 11.44
C TYR A 88 2.77 -10.23 12.21
N ARG A 89 2.99 -10.69 13.45
CA ARG A 89 4.23 -10.45 14.20
C ARG A 89 5.45 -11.02 13.47
N GLU A 90 5.32 -12.22 12.91
CA GLU A 90 6.35 -12.85 12.09
C GLU A 90 6.69 -11.96 10.89
N ALA A 91 5.68 -11.50 10.14
CA ALA A 91 5.87 -10.58 9.02
C ALA A 91 6.59 -9.29 9.45
N LEU A 92 6.18 -8.68 10.57
CA LEU A 92 6.78 -7.46 11.10
C LEU A 92 8.24 -7.67 11.54
N ASN A 93 8.55 -8.81 12.15
CA ASN A 93 9.90 -9.15 12.57
C ASN A 93 10.85 -9.35 11.38
N ILE A 94 10.37 -9.99 10.30
CA ILE A 94 11.13 -10.09 9.03
C ILE A 94 11.46 -8.70 8.50
N LEU A 95 10.46 -7.79 8.47
CA LEU A 95 10.63 -6.42 7.99
C LEU A 95 11.48 -5.54 8.92
N ARG A 96 11.56 -5.87 10.22
CA ARG A 96 12.46 -5.20 11.17
C ARG A 96 13.93 -5.47 10.85
N GLY A 97 14.24 -6.66 10.34
CA GLY A 97 15.59 -7.06 9.90
C GLY A 97 16.03 -6.46 8.56
N TRP A 98 15.29 -5.49 8.00
CA TRP A 98 15.57 -4.89 6.71
C TRP A 98 16.86 -4.08 6.69
N ARG A 99 17.72 -4.29 5.68
CA ARG A 99 18.99 -3.57 5.52
C ARG A 99 19.11 -2.80 4.21
N GLY A 100 18.17 -2.97 3.28
CA GLY A 100 18.14 -2.22 2.03
C GLY A 100 17.84 -0.74 2.25
N SER A 101 18.50 0.12 1.48
CA SER A 101 18.35 1.58 1.53
C SER A 101 17.72 2.15 0.25
N ASP A 102 17.41 1.32 -0.74
CA ASP A 102 16.78 1.77 -1.97
C ASP A 102 15.37 2.34 -1.71
N LEU A 103 15.03 3.45 -2.35
CA LEU A 103 13.80 4.18 -2.07
C LEU A 103 12.55 3.40 -2.49
N GLU A 104 12.57 2.70 -3.62
CA GLU A 104 11.44 1.89 -4.09
C GLU A 104 11.24 0.67 -3.21
N GLU A 105 12.33 0.03 -2.79
CA GLU A 105 12.27 -1.09 -1.86
C GLU A 105 11.76 -0.64 -0.48
N LEU A 106 12.23 0.49 0.04
CA LEU A 106 11.76 1.08 1.31
C LEU A 106 10.27 1.42 1.26
N ARG A 107 9.79 1.97 0.13
CA ARG A 107 8.34 2.20 -0.10
C ARG A 107 7.56 0.90 -0.07
N SER A 108 8.04 -0.14 -0.75
CA SER A 108 7.40 -1.45 -0.78
C SER A 108 7.36 -2.11 0.60
N ARG A 109 8.47 -2.07 1.34
CA ARG A 109 8.57 -2.53 2.73
C ARG A 109 7.59 -1.79 3.63
N ASN A 110 7.56 -0.45 3.55
CA ASN A 110 6.68 0.37 4.39
C ASN A 110 5.20 0.14 4.08
N LYS A 111 4.85 -0.06 2.80
CA LYS A 111 3.48 -0.43 2.39
C LYS A 111 3.06 -1.76 3.00
N LEU A 112 3.93 -2.78 2.95
CA LEU A 112 3.63 -4.08 3.56
C LEU A 112 3.56 -3.98 5.09
N ARG A 113 4.52 -3.29 5.71
CA ARG A 113 4.54 -3.05 7.16
C ARG A 113 3.27 -2.34 7.64
N LEU A 114 2.82 -1.30 6.94
CA LEU A 114 1.58 -0.60 7.24
C LEU A 114 0.38 -1.55 7.18
N SER A 115 0.29 -2.38 6.14
CA SER A 115 -0.78 -3.39 6.04
C SER A 115 -0.78 -4.37 7.22
N CYS A 116 0.39 -4.88 7.62
CA CYS A 116 0.50 -5.79 8.76
C CYS A 116 0.11 -5.09 10.07
N LEU A 117 0.59 -3.86 10.31
CA LEU A 117 0.27 -3.08 11.51
C LEU A 117 -1.23 -2.79 11.62
N LEU A 118 -1.89 -2.44 10.51
CA LEU A 118 -3.33 -2.25 10.50
C LEU A 118 -4.08 -3.55 10.85
N ASN A 119 -3.67 -4.68 10.28
CA ASN A 119 -4.36 -5.95 10.50
C ASN A 119 -4.10 -6.52 11.90
N ILE A 120 -2.87 -6.43 12.42
CA ILE A 120 -2.58 -6.86 13.80
C ILE A 120 -3.33 -5.99 14.80
N THR A 121 -3.40 -4.67 14.60
CA THR A 121 -4.22 -3.77 15.44
C THR A 121 -5.69 -4.23 15.49
N GLN A 122 -6.23 -4.72 14.36
CA GLN A 122 -7.59 -5.25 14.33
C GLN A 122 -7.72 -6.55 15.15
N CYS A 123 -6.70 -7.41 15.13
CA CYS A 123 -6.65 -8.63 15.93
C CYS A 123 -6.53 -8.29 17.42
N ASP A 124 -5.65 -7.36 17.78
CA ASP A 124 -5.47 -6.89 19.16
C ASP A 124 -6.80 -6.38 19.74
N LEU A 125 -7.54 -5.57 18.96
CA LEU A 125 -8.88 -5.11 19.37
C LEU A 125 -9.88 -6.25 19.56
N LYS A 126 -9.78 -7.33 18.77
CA LYS A 126 -10.67 -8.51 18.88
C LYS A 126 -10.31 -9.40 20.05
N LEU A 127 -9.05 -9.38 20.46
CA LEU A 127 -8.52 -10.11 21.61
C LEU A 127 -8.52 -9.27 22.90
N GLU A 128 -9.06 -8.03 22.83
CA GLU A 128 -9.09 -7.08 23.94
C GLU A 128 -7.69 -6.70 24.47
N GLU A 129 -6.66 -6.84 23.64
CA GLU A 129 -5.29 -6.41 23.94
C GLU A 129 -5.10 -4.92 23.61
N PHE A 130 -5.85 -4.05 24.31
CA PHE A 130 -5.95 -2.63 23.95
C PHE A 130 -4.61 -1.88 23.99
N SER A 131 -3.73 -2.19 24.94
CA SER A 131 -2.38 -1.60 24.98
C SER A 131 -1.56 -1.94 23.73
N ALA A 132 -1.66 -3.17 23.23
CA ALA A 132 -0.97 -3.57 22.00
C ALA A 132 -1.59 -2.87 20.78
N ALA A 133 -2.92 -2.78 20.73
CA ALA A 133 -3.64 -2.08 19.67
C ALA A 133 -3.20 -0.60 19.56
N VAL A 134 -3.05 0.09 20.69
CA VAL A 134 -2.58 1.49 20.71
C VAL A 134 -1.16 1.60 20.14
N GLN A 135 -0.26 0.69 20.53
CA GLN A 135 1.12 0.70 20.05
C GLN A 135 1.19 0.43 18.54
N HIS A 136 0.56 -0.64 18.06
CA HIS A 136 0.58 -0.99 16.63
C HIS A 136 -0.09 0.07 15.75
N ALA A 137 -1.17 0.68 16.23
CA ALA A 137 -1.80 1.80 15.51
C ALA A 137 -0.90 3.04 15.47
N THR A 138 -0.14 3.31 16.54
CA THR A 138 0.82 4.42 16.58
C THR A 138 2.01 4.17 15.66
N ASP A 139 2.50 2.93 15.59
CA ASP A 139 3.51 2.53 14.61
C ASP A 139 2.99 2.69 13.17
N ALA A 140 1.72 2.36 12.90
CA ALA A 140 1.11 2.56 11.59
C ALA A 140 1.06 4.05 11.21
N LEU A 141 0.70 4.92 12.16
CA LEU A 141 0.66 6.37 11.96
C LEU A 141 2.05 7.00 11.80
N SER A 142 3.09 6.33 12.30
CA SER A 142 4.48 6.75 12.02
C SER A 142 4.88 6.50 10.56
N ILE A 143 4.17 5.62 9.85
CA ILE A 143 4.34 5.39 8.40
C ILE A 143 3.40 6.30 7.60
N GLU A 144 2.12 6.35 7.98
CA GLU A 144 1.10 7.17 7.32
C GLU A 144 0.27 7.94 8.34
N PRO A 145 0.66 9.19 8.70
CA PRO A 145 0.05 9.96 9.80
C PRO A 145 -1.44 10.26 9.66
N LYS A 146 -1.97 10.22 8.43
CA LYS A 146 -3.38 10.50 8.12
C LYS A 146 -4.20 9.23 7.85
N ASN A 147 -3.69 8.05 8.18
CA ASN A 147 -4.42 6.81 7.95
C ASN A 147 -5.68 6.71 8.80
N CYS A 148 -6.85 6.82 8.17
CA CYS A 148 -8.15 6.82 8.87
C CYS A 148 -8.38 5.54 9.69
N LYS A 149 -7.94 4.37 9.19
CA LYS A 149 -8.13 3.09 9.89
C LYS A 149 -7.31 3.04 11.17
N ALA A 150 -6.05 3.49 11.12
CA ALA A 150 -5.18 3.53 12.30
C ALA A 150 -5.69 4.53 13.34
N LEU A 151 -6.08 5.75 12.93
CA LEU A 151 -6.65 6.75 13.82
C LEU A 151 -7.92 6.22 14.53
N TYR A 152 -8.85 5.67 13.75
CA TYR A 152 -10.09 5.10 14.26
C TYR A 152 -9.84 3.97 15.25
N ARG A 153 -9.02 2.97 14.87
CA ARG A 153 -8.72 1.81 15.71
C ARG A 153 -7.98 2.18 17.00
N ARG A 154 -7.06 3.14 16.93
CA ARG A 154 -6.38 3.67 18.12
C ARG A 154 -7.36 4.37 19.06
N GLY A 155 -8.27 5.18 18.50
CA GLY A 155 -9.34 5.83 19.26
C GLY A 155 -10.22 4.80 19.97
N LEU A 156 -10.65 3.74 19.26
CA LEU A 156 -11.37 2.63 19.87
C LEU A 156 -10.61 2.00 21.04
N ALA A 157 -9.32 1.69 20.85
CA ALA A 157 -8.51 1.08 21.90
C ALA A 157 -8.38 1.96 23.16
N HIS A 158 -8.33 3.29 23.01
CA HIS A 158 -8.30 4.21 24.15
C HIS A 158 -9.63 4.36 24.89
N MET A 159 -10.76 4.07 24.22
CA MET A 159 -12.09 4.10 24.84
C MET A 159 -12.46 2.78 25.52
N SER A 160 -11.68 1.73 25.24
CA SER A 160 -11.86 0.43 25.86
C SER A 160 -11.27 0.39 27.28
N PRO A 161 -11.86 -0.41 28.18
CA PRO A 161 -11.48 -0.49 29.59
C PRO A 161 -10.09 -1.08 29.85
#